data_AF-A0A2N2S444-F1
#
_entry.id   AF-A0A2N2S444-F1
#
_cell.length_a   1.000
_cell.length_b   1.000
_cell.length_c   1.000
_cell.angle_alpha   90.00
_cell.angle_beta   90.00
_cell.angle_gamma   90.00
#
_symmetry.space_group_name_H-M   'P 1'
#
loop_
_entity.id
_entity.type
_entity.pdbx_description
1 polymer ?
#
loop_
_entity_poly.entity_id
_entity_poly.type
_entity_poly.pdbx_seq_one_letter_code
_entity_poly.pdbx_strand_id
1 'polypeptide(L)'
;GISCGDFWGDNSEALAKVDLSFFQTFTFVGNSRAASQALEQRYRARYALDRNQDVPVPQAVAQAYDSVHLLALAVQQAGTTEHAAVQRALESLPPFEGAVRRYAPAFSPRRHDAMGIENFHMARYASNGAIVRAEH
;
A
#
# COMPACT_ATOMS: atom_id res chain seq x y z
N GLY A 1 2.60 14.79 -1.80
CA GLY A 1 2.88 14.39 -0.41
C GLY A 1 4.36 14.10 -0.27
N ILE A 2 4.93 14.20 0.93
CA ILE A 2 6.38 14.10 1.16
C ILE A 2 6.99 12.73 0.88
N SER A 3 6.20 11.73 0.49
CA SER A 3 6.62 10.37 0.09
C SER A 3 6.44 10.10 -1.41
N CYS A 4 6.09 11.10 -2.21
CA CYS A 4 5.86 10.97 -3.65
C CYS A 4 7.03 11.54 -4.44
N GLY A 5 7.28 11.02 -5.65
CA GLY A 5 8.43 11.41 -6.47
C GLY A 5 9.75 11.08 -5.79
N ASP A 6 10.82 11.80 -6.16
CA ASP A 6 12.13 11.70 -5.50
C ASP A 6 12.29 12.79 -4.42
N PHE A 7 11.28 12.96 -3.56
CA PHE A 7 11.29 13.99 -2.53
C PHE A 7 12.54 13.93 -1.64
N TRP A 8 13.01 12.71 -1.32
CA TRP A 8 14.24 12.55 -0.54
C TRP A 8 15.47 12.99 -1.32
N GLY A 9 15.65 12.55 -2.58
CA GLY A 9 16.79 12.95 -3.40
C GLY A 9 16.85 14.47 -3.58
N ASP A 10 15.70 15.08 -3.88
CA ASP A 10 15.55 16.52 -4.10
C ASP A 10 15.83 17.37 -2.83
N ASN A 11 15.73 16.79 -1.62
CA ASN A 11 15.78 17.53 -0.37
C ASN A 11 16.74 16.96 0.69
N SER A 12 17.57 15.98 0.33
CA SER A 12 18.39 15.20 1.28
C SER A 12 19.25 16.05 2.22
N GLU A 13 19.87 17.12 1.71
CA GLU A 13 20.67 18.05 2.53
C GLU A 13 19.85 18.84 3.56
N ALA A 14 18.61 19.20 3.22
CA ALA A 14 17.71 19.87 4.13
C ALA A 14 17.12 18.88 5.15
N LEU A 15 16.77 17.68 4.68
CA LEU A 15 16.25 16.60 5.52
C LEU A 15 17.25 16.13 6.58
N ALA A 16 18.56 16.19 6.29
CA ALA A 16 19.60 15.90 7.26
C ALA A 16 19.65 16.87 8.46
N LYS A 17 18.98 18.03 8.37
CA LYS A 17 18.98 19.09 9.40
C LYS A 17 17.73 19.10 10.26
N VAL A 18 16.79 18.19 10.02
CA VAL A 18 15.50 18.12 10.73
C VAL A 18 15.22 16.70 11.20
N ASP A 19 14.53 16.57 12.33
CA ASP A 19 13.92 15.32 12.73
C ASP A 19 12.53 15.21 12.09
N LEU A 20 12.47 14.57 10.92
CA LEU A 20 11.23 14.39 10.17
C LEU A 20 10.71 12.97 10.32
N SER A 21 9.53 12.88 10.95
CA SER A 21 8.72 11.67 11.00
C SER A 21 7.33 11.93 10.40
N PHE A 22 6.74 10.91 9.76
CA PHE A 22 5.45 11.03 9.08
C PHE A 22 4.64 9.74 9.11
N PHE A 23 3.33 9.87 8.97
CA PHE A 23 2.42 8.74 8.95
C PHE A 23 2.54 7.93 7.66
N GLN A 24 2.57 6.61 7.81
CA GLN A 24 2.51 5.63 6.74
C GLN A 24 1.53 4.51 7.09
N THR A 25 0.93 3.89 6.09
CA THR A 25 -0.07 2.82 6.26
C THR A 25 0.47 1.44 5.89
N PHE A 26 1.66 1.36 5.31
CA PHE A 26 2.21 0.11 4.80
C PHE A 26 3.74 0.14 4.72
N THR A 27 4.36 -1.03 4.88
CA THR A 27 5.77 -1.28 4.58
C THR A 27 5.95 -2.71 4.07
N PHE A 28 6.91 -2.91 3.17
CA PHE A 28 7.40 -4.25 2.79
C PHE A 28 8.47 -4.77 3.77
N VAL A 29 9.13 -3.86 4.50
CA VAL A 29 10.21 -4.23 5.42
C VAL A 29 9.63 -4.95 6.63
N GLY A 30 10.05 -6.20 6.85
CA GLY A 30 9.57 -7.05 7.94
C GLY A 30 8.10 -7.47 7.81
N ASN A 31 7.48 -7.32 6.63
CA ASN A 31 6.09 -7.74 6.41
C ASN A 31 6.02 -9.26 6.17
N SER A 32 5.30 -9.96 7.03
CA SER A 32 5.16 -11.43 7.00
C SER A 32 3.96 -11.93 6.19
N ARG A 33 3.12 -11.04 5.64
CA ARG A 33 1.96 -11.46 4.83
C ARG A 33 2.44 -12.07 3.52
N ALA A 34 1.99 -13.29 3.21
CA ALA A 34 2.37 -13.99 1.99
C ALA A 34 2.09 -13.17 0.70
N ALA A 35 0.93 -12.51 0.63
CA ALA A 35 0.59 -11.63 -0.51
C ALA A 35 1.53 -10.42 -0.63
N SER A 36 1.99 -9.87 0.50
CA SER A 36 2.93 -8.75 0.53
C SER A 36 4.32 -9.18 0.05
N GLN A 37 4.81 -10.33 0.53
CA GLN A 37 6.09 -10.90 0.10
C GLN A 37 6.08 -11.27 -1.39
N ALA A 38 4.99 -11.89 -1.86
CA ALA A 38 4.84 -12.21 -3.28
C ALA A 38 4.80 -10.95 -4.17
N LEU A 39 4.09 -9.91 -3.73
CA LEU A 39 4.06 -8.63 -4.43
C LEU A 39 5.44 -7.98 -4.48
N GLU A 40 6.15 -7.91 -3.35
CA GLU A 40 7.50 -7.33 -3.24
C GLU A 40 8.48 -8.05 -4.18
N GLN A 41 8.52 -9.38 -4.16
CA GLN A 41 9.39 -10.17 -5.02
C GLN A 41 9.12 -9.92 -6.50
N ARG A 42 7.84 -9.92 -6.91
CA ARG A 42 7.43 -9.66 -8.30
C ARG A 42 7.76 -8.24 -8.74
N TYR A 43 7.53 -7.27 -7.86
CA TYR A 43 7.84 -5.87 -8.13
C TYR A 43 9.34 -5.68 -8.33
N ARG A 44 10.16 -6.19 -7.41
CA ARG A 44 11.62 -6.10 -7.53
C ARG A 44 12.16 -6.78 -8.79
N ALA A 45 11.68 -7.96 -9.12
CA ALA A 45 12.06 -8.64 -10.35
C ALA A 45 11.68 -7.82 -11.60
N ARG A 46 10.51 -7.18 -11.59
CA ARG A 46 10.02 -6.38 -12.72
C ARG A 46 10.81 -5.08 -12.92
N TYR A 47 11.31 -4.49 -11.85
CA TYR A 47 11.99 -3.18 -11.87
C TYR A 47 13.49 -3.27 -11.55
N ALA A 48 14.07 -4.48 -11.53
CA ALA A 48 15.48 -4.75 -11.26
C ALA A 48 15.98 -4.10 -9.95
N LEU A 49 15.24 -4.32 -8.85
CA LEU A 49 15.57 -3.81 -7.53
C LEU A 49 16.20 -4.90 -6.65
N ASP A 50 17.23 -4.53 -5.87
CA ASP A 50 18.01 -5.49 -5.09
C ASP A 50 17.40 -5.83 -3.72
N ARG A 51 16.68 -4.89 -3.09
CA ARG A 51 16.10 -5.10 -1.76
C ARG A 51 14.68 -4.55 -1.68
N ASN A 52 13.91 -5.05 -0.72
CA ASN A 52 12.56 -4.56 -0.42
C ASN A 52 12.50 -3.06 -0.09
N GLN A 53 13.55 -2.54 0.56
CA GLN A 53 13.70 -1.13 0.91
C GLN A 53 13.93 -0.21 -0.30
N ASP A 54 14.30 -0.78 -1.46
CA ASP A 54 14.52 -0.02 -2.69
C ASP A 54 13.20 0.19 -3.47
N VAL A 55 12.08 -0.38 -2.99
CA VAL A 55 10.75 -0.16 -3.59
C VAL A 55 10.28 1.27 -3.28
N PRO A 56 10.10 2.14 -4.30
CA PRO A 56 9.67 3.50 -4.07
C PRO A 56 8.20 3.52 -3.65
N VAL A 57 7.89 4.35 -2.67
CA VAL A 57 6.51 4.61 -2.21
C VAL A 57 5.72 3.30 -1.96
N PRO A 58 6.21 2.41 -1.07
CA PRO A 58 5.71 1.03 -0.96
C PRO A 58 4.21 0.95 -0.66
N GLN A 59 3.66 1.92 0.06
CA GLN A 59 2.24 2.04 0.34
C GLN A 59 1.40 2.25 -0.92
N ALA A 60 1.88 3.04 -1.88
CA ALA A 60 1.18 3.26 -3.15
C ALA A 60 1.16 1.98 -3.99
N VAL A 61 2.29 1.27 -4.04
CA VAL A 61 2.40 -0.02 -4.75
C VAL A 61 1.40 -1.04 -4.20
N ALA A 62 1.40 -1.25 -2.88
CA ALA A 62 0.54 -2.25 -2.25
C ALA A 62 -0.95 -1.89 -2.31
N GLN A 63 -1.31 -0.62 -2.08
CA GLN A 63 -2.70 -0.18 -2.16
C GLN A 63 -3.26 -0.21 -3.58
N ALA A 64 -2.45 0.12 -4.58
CA ALA A 64 -2.85 0.00 -5.98
C ALA A 64 -3.07 -1.47 -6.35
N TYR A 65 -2.16 -2.35 -5.92
CA TYR A 65 -2.28 -3.80 -6.13
C TYR A 65 -3.58 -4.36 -5.55
N ASP A 66 -3.86 -4.09 -4.27
CA ASP A 66 -5.07 -4.58 -3.61
C ASP A 66 -6.34 -3.97 -4.21
N SER A 67 -6.34 -2.67 -4.51
CA SER A 67 -7.50 -1.98 -5.12
C SER A 67 -7.88 -2.57 -6.47
N VAL A 68 -6.89 -2.85 -7.33
CA VAL A 68 -7.13 -3.44 -8.65
C VAL A 68 -7.65 -4.88 -8.52
N HIS A 69 -7.15 -5.66 -7.57
CA HIS A 69 -7.67 -7.02 -7.32
C HIS A 69 -9.12 -7.00 -6.83
N LEU A 70 -9.46 -6.12 -5.88
CA LEU A 70 -10.82 -5.96 -5.40
C LEU A 70 -11.76 -5.53 -6.54
N LEU A 71 -11.34 -4.58 -7.38
CA LEU A 71 -12.12 -4.16 -8.54
C LEU A 71 -12.32 -5.31 -9.54
N ALA A 72 -11.27 -6.06 -9.86
CA ALA A 72 -11.34 -7.20 -10.77
C ALA A 72 -12.30 -8.29 -10.25
N LEU A 73 -12.23 -8.63 -8.95
CA LEU A 73 -13.14 -9.56 -8.32
C LEU A 73 -14.60 -9.08 -8.39
N ALA A 74 -14.84 -7.79 -8.17
CA ALA A 74 -16.18 -7.22 -8.24
C ALA A 74 -16.75 -7.25 -9.66
N VAL A 75 -15.94 -6.93 -10.67
CA VAL A 75 -16.33 -7.04 -12.09
C VAL A 75 -16.65 -8.49 -12.45
N GLN A 76 -15.82 -9.45 -12.00
CA GLN A 76 -16.06 -10.88 -12.22
C GLN A 76 -17.36 -11.35 -11.55
N GLN A 77 -17.61 -10.95 -10.30
CA GLN A 77 -18.83 -11.29 -9.58
C GLN A 77 -20.09 -10.65 -10.19
N ALA A 78 -19.98 -9.41 -10.69
CA ALA A 78 -21.08 -8.71 -11.33
C ALA A 78 -21.40 -9.25 -12.74
N GLY A 79 -20.42 -9.85 -13.42
CA GLY A 79 -20.54 -10.28 -14.82
C GLY A 79 -20.71 -9.12 -15.82
N THR A 80 -20.38 -7.89 -15.40
CA THR A 80 -20.53 -6.66 -16.18
C THR A 80 -19.60 -5.57 -15.65
N THR A 81 -19.38 -4.53 -16.44
CA THR A 81 -18.68 -3.30 -16.04
C THR A 81 -19.62 -2.15 -15.72
N GLU A 82 -20.94 -2.38 -15.69
CA GLU A 82 -21.93 -1.38 -15.30
C GLU A 82 -21.70 -0.92 -13.84
N HIS A 83 -21.54 0.39 -13.67
CA HIS A 83 -21.11 1.01 -12.40
C HIS A 83 -21.93 0.53 -11.19
N ALA A 84 -23.27 0.60 -11.28
CA ALA A 84 -24.14 0.22 -10.16
C ALA A 84 -24.05 -1.28 -9.80
N ALA A 85 -23.76 -2.14 -10.78
CA ALA A 85 -23.58 -3.56 -10.53
C ALA A 85 -22.22 -3.84 -9.87
N VAL A 86 -21.15 -3.21 -10.37
CA VAL A 86 -19.79 -3.33 -9.79
C VAL A 86 -19.74 -2.77 -8.37
N GLN A 87 -20.39 -1.64 -8.10
CA GLN A 87 -20.47 -1.08 -6.75
C GLN A 87 -21.14 -2.05 -5.77
N ARG A 88 -22.31 -2.62 -6.13
CA ARG A 88 -22.97 -3.62 -5.30
C ARG A 88 -22.11 -4.87 -5.08
N ALA A 89 -21.35 -5.29 -6.11
CA ALA A 89 -20.42 -6.40 -5.99
C ALA A 89 -19.28 -6.08 -5.01
N LEU A 90 -18.66 -4.89 -5.10
CA LEU A 90 -17.63 -4.41 -4.17
C LEU A 90 -18.09 -4.44 -2.70
N GLU A 91 -19.36 -4.12 -2.44
CA GLU A 91 -19.98 -4.13 -1.10
C GLU A 91 -20.36 -5.53 -0.61
N SER A 92 -20.28 -6.55 -1.47
CA SER A 92 -20.68 -7.94 -1.19
C SER A 92 -19.62 -8.98 -1.56
N LEU A 93 -18.37 -8.56 -1.77
CA LEU A 93 -17.26 -9.47 -2.05
C LEU A 93 -17.03 -10.43 -0.88
N PRO A 94 -16.65 -11.70 -1.16
CA PRO A 94 -16.13 -12.59 -0.14
C PRO A 94 -14.79 -12.03 0.41
N PRO A 95 -14.30 -12.56 1.55
CA PRO A 95 -13.02 -12.15 2.11
C PRO A 95 -11.86 -12.21 1.10
N PHE A 96 -11.03 -11.17 1.07
CA PHE A 96 -9.85 -11.08 0.22
C PHE A 96 -8.58 -10.90 1.07
N GLU A 97 -7.60 -11.78 0.87
CA GLU A 97 -6.28 -11.69 1.52
C GLU A 97 -5.33 -10.83 0.69
N GLY A 98 -5.41 -9.51 0.89
CA GLY A 98 -4.55 -8.55 0.22
C GLY A 98 -3.14 -8.45 0.81
N ALA A 99 -2.28 -7.77 0.06
CA ALA A 99 -0.91 -7.42 0.45
C ALA A 99 -0.90 -6.48 1.66
N VAL A 100 -1.78 -5.49 1.68
CA VAL A 100 -1.90 -4.52 2.78
C VAL A 100 -2.56 -5.15 3.99
N ARG A 101 -3.70 -5.82 3.78
CA ARG A 101 -4.51 -6.38 4.86
C ARG A 101 -5.44 -7.49 4.38
N ARG A 102 -6.13 -8.11 5.33
CA ARG A 102 -7.32 -8.89 5.07
C ARG A 102 -8.54 -7.96 4.95
N TYR A 103 -9.32 -8.12 3.90
CA TYR A 103 -10.55 -7.38 3.63
C TYR A 103 -11.75 -8.31 3.83
N ALA A 104 -12.57 -8.07 4.86
CA ALA A 104 -13.68 -8.96 5.21
C ALA A 104 -14.76 -8.24 6.06
N PRO A 105 -15.69 -7.49 5.44
CA PRO A 105 -15.76 -7.15 4.02
C PRO A 105 -14.79 -6.01 3.66
N ALA A 106 -14.47 -5.84 2.37
CA ALA A 106 -13.71 -4.69 1.91
C ALA A 106 -14.51 -3.40 2.13
N PHE A 107 -15.71 -3.35 1.56
CA PHE A 107 -16.61 -2.20 1.62
C PHE A 107 -17.99 -2.60 2.14
N SER A 108 -18.78 -1.60 2.53
CA SER A 108 -20.20 -1.76 2.81
C SER A 108 -20.95 -0.49 2.37
N PRO A 109 -22.29 -0.51 2.27
CA PRO A 109 -23.07 0.68 1.89
C PRO A 109 -22.82 1.93 2.76
N ARG A 110 -22.22 1.76 3.94
CA ARG A 110 -21.91 2.84 4.89
C ARG A 110 -20.41 3.03 5.13
N ARG A 111 -19.53 2.22 4.52
CA ARG A 111 -18.08 2.28 4.72
C ARG A 111 -17.35 1.99 3.41
N HIS A 112 -16.88 3.05 2.78
CA HIS A 112 -16.08 2.99 1.55
C HIS A 112 -14.59 3.26 1.79
N ASP A 113 -14.18 3.49 3.04
CA ASP A 113 -12.77 3.43 3.44
C ASP A 113 -12.49 2.09 4.12
N ALA A 114 -11.58 1.33 3.54
CA ALA A 114 -11.16 0.03 4.05
C ALA A 114 -9.94 0.12 4.98
N MET A 115 -9.46 1.33 5.29
CA MET A 115 -8.41 1.60 6.28
C MET A 115 -8.98 2.27 7.53
N GLY A 116 -8.29 2.09 8.65
CA GLY A 116 -8.59 2.73 9.93
C GLY A 116 -7.32 3.21 10.62
N ILE A 117 -7.48 3.86 11.77
CA ILE A 117 -6.36 4.44 12.54
C ILE A 117 -5.31 3.40 12.92
N GLU A 118 -5.73 2.15 13.10
CA GLU A 118 -4.88 1.01 13.44
C GLU A 118 -3.90 0.62 12.32
N ASN A 119 -4.10 1.12 11.10
CA ASN A 119 -3.20 0.84 9.98
C ASN A 119 -2.03 1.83 9.90
N PHE A 120 -2.09 2.93 10.65
CA PHE A 120 -1.05 3.94 10.62
C PHE A 120 0.11 3.57 11.55
N HIS A 121 1.32 3.88 11.09
CA HIS A 121 2.53 3.87 11.90
C HIS A 121 3.37 5.09 11.55
N MET A 122 4.26 5.47 12.48
CA MET A 122 5.24 6.51 12.21
C MET A 122 6.39 5.94 11.38
N ALA A 123 6.80 6.68 10.37
CA ALA A 123 7.90 6.35 9.48
C ALA A 123 8.84 7.54 9.33
N ARG A 124 10.05 7.27 8.86
CA ARG A 124 11.07 8.26 8.54
C ARG A 124 11.84 7.85 7.30
N TYR A 125 12.56 8.80 6.73
CA TYR A 125 13.58 8.51 5.72
C TYR A 125 14.85 7.97 6.39
N ALA A 126 15.36 6.86 5.90
CA ALA A 126 16.73 6.42 6.17
C ALA A 126 17.73 7.24 5.35
N SER A 127 19.02 7.13 5.68
CA SER A 127 20.11 7.87 5.01
C SER A 127 20.27 7.55 3.51
N ASN A 128 19.60 6.51 3.03
CA ASN A 128 19.59 6.10 1.63
C ASN A 128 18.22 6.35 0.96
N GLY A 129 17.34 7.14 1.58
CA GLY A 129 16.02 7.47 1.05
C GLY A 129 14.94 6.40 1.24
N ALA A 130 15.27 5.24 1.79
CA ALA A 130 14.27 4.23 2.10
C ALA A 130 13.31 4.73 3.19
N ILE A 131 12.02 4.42 3.04
CA ILE A 131 11.00 4.69 4.05
C ILE A 131 10.98 3.52 5.04
N VAL A 132 11.37 3.78 6.28
CA VAL A 132 11.46 2.78 7.37
C VAL A 132 10.58 3.21 8.54
N ARG A 133 10.22 2.25 9.41
CA ARG A 133 9.52 2.59 10.66
C ARG A 133 10.40 3.52 11.51
N ALA A 134 9.79 4.55 12.09
CA ALA A 134 10.45 5.36 13.10
C ALA A 134 10.49 4.55 14.42
N GLU A 135 11.66 4.45 15.03
CA GLU A 135 11.81 3.92 16.39
C GLU A 135 11.58 5.07 17.38
N HIS A 136 11.05 4.75 18.57
CA HIS A 136 10.87 5.70 19.67
C HIS A 136 12.13 5.82 20.52
#